data_AF-A0AAQ4R8N9-F1
#
_entry.id   AF-A0AAQ4R8N9-F1
#
_cell.length_a   1.000
_cell.length_b   1.000
_cell.length_c   1.000
_cell.angle_alpha   90.00
_cell.angle_beta   90.00
_cell.angle_gamma   90.00
#
_symmetry.space_group_name_H-M   'P 1'
#
loop_
_entity.id
_entity.type
_entity.pdbx_description
1 polymer ?
#
loop_
_entity_poly.entity_id
_entity_poly.type
_entity_poly.pdbx_seq_one_letter_code
_entity_poly.pdbx_strand_id
1 'polypeptide(L)'
;MFSQDRQVLLECTVFLKIVVNLVNTSATQRPSKLPRMLTLAQLARTAVTRKRTSSSLNSRTLIPLPPRSAMRLTALLSMAARVVIPKDYRFGTNRPWTAAAKRLNPPGKKRRKVFVEPMAAEDWSVLRGDTVEILAGKDKGKQGKVIQVFRHRNWVMLEGLNTHHRYIGKGVDSRGTYIASEAPILLRDVALIDPSDRKPADVQWKFTEEGERVRVSLRTGRIIPKPVVQRRDGIVQEQWKDGPKDTSPEDTLAKTYVPSLKTLEEEVMETLGIQENRRHRRSYWY
;
A
#
# COMPACT_ATOMS: atom_id res chain seq x y z
N MET A 1 -20.28 38.44 -45.62
CA MET A 1 -19.48 37.98 -46.78
C MET A 1 -18.28 37.23 -46.26
N PHE A 2 -18.17 35.98 -46.71
CA PHE A 2 -17.15 34.97 -46.46
C PHE A 2 -15.73 35.47 -46.17
N SER A 3 -15.08 34.91 -45.15
CA SER A 3 -13.76 34.28 -45.26
C SER A 3 -13.10 34.12 -43.88
N GLN A 4 -13.41 33.04 -43.16
CA GLN A 4 -12.54 32.55 -42.07
C GLN A 4 -12.60 31.02 -41.83
N ASP A 5 -13.22 30.25 -42.73
CA ASP A 5 -13.35 28.77 -42.64
C ASP A 5 -12.28 27.99 -43.44
N ARG A 6 -11.04 28.48 -43.51
CA ARG A 6 -9.95 27.79 -44.26
C ARG A 6 -8.79 27.26 -43.41
N GLN A 7 -8.87 27.32 -42.09
CA GLN A 7 -7.81 26.77 -41.22
C GLN A 7 -8.13 25.40 -40.60
N VAL A 8 -9.35 24.88 -40.73
CA VAL A 8 -9.73 23.58 -40.13
C VAL A 8 -9.54 22.38 -41.07
N LEU A 9 -9.20 22.61 -42.35
CA LEU A 9 -9.11 21.54 -43.37
C LEU A 9 -7.68 21.15 -43.79
N LEU A 10 -6.63 21.73 -43.18
CA LEU A 10 -5.23 21.45 -43.53
C LEU A 10 -4.48 20.50 -42.58
N GLU A 11 -5.05 20.10 -41.44
CA GLU A 11 -4.40 19.13 -40.53
C GLU A 11 -4.88 17.67 -40.71
N CYS A 12 -6.05 17.45 -41.35
CA CYS A 12 -6.55 16.10 -41.64
C CYS A 12 -5.87 15.40 -42.82
N THR A 13 -5.09 16.10 -43.66
CA THR A 13 -4.45 15.55 -44.87
C THR A 13 -3.03 15.03 -44.66
N VAL A 14 -2.44 15.24 -43.48
CA VAL A 14 -1.10 14.74 -43.13
C VAL A 14 -1.16 13.34 -42.48
N PHE A 15 -2.27 12.98 -41.85
CA PHE A 15 -2.40 11.68 -41.15
C PHE A 15 -2.72 10.50 -42.09
N LEU A 16 -3.31 10.74 -43.27
CA LEU A 16 -3.72 9.67 -44.20
C LEU A 16 -2.59 9.21 -45.16
N LYS A 17 -1.45 9.90 -45.22
CA LYS A 17 -0.32 9.54 -46.11
C LYS A 17 0.72 8.59 -45.49
N ILE A 18 0.65 8.33 -44.18
CA ILE A 18 1.59 7.44 -43.48
C ILE A 18 1.09 5.98 -43.43
N VAL A 19 -0.23 5.75 -43.53
CA VAL A 19 -0.81 4.40 -43.43
C VAL A 19 -0.76 3.61 -44.75
N VAL A 20 -0.61 4.28 -45.91
CA VAL A 20 -0.67 3.65 -47.23
C VAL A 20 0.69 3.18 -47.76
N ASN A 21 1.81 3.61 -47.17
CA ASN A 21 3.17 3.32 -47.68
C ASN A 21 3.88 2.12 -47.02
N LEU A 22 3.19 1.32 -46.20
CA LEU A 22 3.65 -0.02 -45.79
C LEU A 22 3.02 -1.15 -46.61
N VAL A 23 2.18 -0.79 -47.59
CA VAL A 23 1.65 -1.71 -48.60
C VAL A 23 2.43 -1.49 -49.88
N ASN A 24 3.58 -2.15 -50.00
CA ASN A 24 4.13 -2.64 -51.27
C ASN A 24 5.48 -3.29 -51.00
N THR A 25 5.56 -4.61 -51.04
CA THR A 25 6.54 -5.32 -51.89
C THR A 25 6.36 -6.83 -51.82
N SER A 26 6.20 -7.43 -52.99
CA SER A 26 6.41 -8.85 -53.36
C SER A 26 5.44 -9.92 -52.87
N ALA A 27 4.36 -10.08 -53.64
CA ALA A 27 3.82 -11.40 -53.96
C ALA A 27 4.76 -12.12 -54.94
N THR A 28 5.16 -13.36 -54.65
CA THR A 28 5.18 -14.55 -55.53
C THR A 28 6.09 -15.64 -54.96
N GLN A 29 5.53 -16.72 -54.41
CA GLN A 29 5.89 -18.14 -54.66
C GLN A 29 5.05 -19.10 -53.77
N ARG A 30 4.83 -20.31 -54.29
CA ARG A 30 3.78 -21.32 -53.99
C ARG A 30 3.87 -22.00 -52.59
N PRO A 31 2.79 -22.67 -52.12
CA PRO A 31 2.66 -23.12 -50.74
C PRO A 31 3.26 -24.51 -50.52
N SER A 32 3.94 -24.71 -49.38
CA SER A 32 4.24 -26.05 -48.88
C SER A 32 4.07 -26.15 -47.36
N LYS A 33 3.21 -27.10 -46.96
CA LYS A 33 3.11 -27.80 -45.67
C LYS A 33 2.85 -26.97 -44.40
N LEU A 34 1.57 -26.86 -44.05
CA LEU A 34 1.09 -26.67 -42.67
C LEU A 34 1.27 -27.96 -41.86
N PRO A 35 1.78 -27.94 -40.62
CA PRO A 35 1.59 -29.03 -39.68
C PRO A 35 0.18 -28.97 -39.06
N ARG A 36 -0.47 -30.14 -39.06
CA ARG A 36 -1.86 -30.40 -38.66
C ARG A 36 -2.11 -30.09 -37.18
N MET A 37 -3.28 -29.48 -36.93
CA MET A 37 -3.91 -29.44 -35.61
C MET A 37 -4.15 -30.85 -35.06
N LEU A 38 -3.84 -31.06 -33.79
CA LEU A 38 -4.31 -32.22 -33.03
C LEU A 38 -5.73 -31.93 -32.56
N THR A 39 -6.70 -32.60 -33.17
CA THR A 39 -8.10 -32.58 -32.78
C THR A 39 -8.39 -33.58 -31.65
N LEU A 40 -9.36 -33.16 -30.85
CA LEU A 40 -9.80 -33.65 -29.53
C LEU A 40 -10.54 -35.00 -29.57
N ALA A 41 -10.09 -35.96 -30.39
CA ALA A 41 -10.83 -37.20 -30.64
C ALA A 41 -9.91 -38.40 -30.84
N GLN A 42 -9.17 -38.80 -29.82
CA GLN A 42 -8.48 -40.09 -29.78
C GLN A 42 -8.09 -40.44 -28.34
N LEU A 43 -8.97 -41.17 -27.64
CA LEU A 43 -8.67 -42.23 -26.64
C LEU A 43 -9.94 -42.60 -25.86
N ALA A 44 -10.99 -42.97 -26.59
CA ALA A 44 -12.14 -43.67 -26.01
C ALA A 44 -12.29 -45.00 -26.74
N ARG A 45 -11.87 -46.10 -26.09
CA ARG A 45 -12.38 -47.48 -26.20
C ARG A 45 -11.37 -48.47 -25.63
N THR A 46 -11.68 -48.98 -24.44
CA THR A 46 -11.47 -50.35 -23.89
C THR A 46 -11.75 -50.22 -22.38
N ALA A 47 -12.61 -50.95 -21.68
CA ALA A 47 -13.25 -52.23 -21.95
C ALA A 47 -14.63 -52.27 -21.26
N VAL A 48 -15.58 -52.93 -21.91
CA VAL A 48 -16.87 -53.33 -21.35
C VAL A 48 -16.75 -54.77 -20.90
N THR A 49 -16.88 -55.03 -19.60
CA THR A 49 -17.28 -56.36 -19.09
C THR A 49 -18.44 -56.20 -18.12
N ARG A 50 -19.58 -56.77 -18.52
CA ARG A 50 -20.84 -56.91 -17.78
C ARG A 50 -20.64 -57.60 -16.43
N LYS A 51 -21.31 -57.07 -15.39
CA LYS A 51 -22.09 -57.87 -14.43
C LYS A 51 -23.34 -57.07 -14.01
N ARG A 52 -24.51 -57.55 -14.46
CA ARG A 52 -25.82 -57.43 -13.80
C ARG A 52 -25.70 -58.15 -12.43
N THR A 53 -26.35 -57.84 -11.31
CA THR A 53 -27.57 -57.14 -10.83
C THR A 53 -27.33 -56.98 -9.30
N SER A 54 -27.81 -55.98 -8.55
CA SER A 54 -29.18 -55.88 -8.03
C SER A 54 -29.30 -54.67 -7.06
N SER A 55 -30.42 -53.94 -7.14
CA SER A 55 -31.17 -53.29 -6.04
C SER A 55 -30.44 -52.67 -4.84
N SER A 56 -30.52 -51.35 -4.69
CA SER A 56 -31.42 -50.70 -3.70
C SER A 56 -31.14 -49.20 -3.62
N LEU A 57 -32.23 -48.45 -3.43
CA LEU A 57 -32.28 -47.02 -3.21
C LEU A 57 -31.51 -46.64 -1.93
N ASN A 58 -30.67 -45.59 -2.01
CA ASN A 58 -30.46 -44.54 -1.00
C ASN A 58 -29.22 -43.70 -1.34
N SER A 59 -29.37 -42.69 -2.20
CA SER A 59 -28.33 -41.69 -2.43
C SER A 59 -28.39 -40.61 -1.34
N ARG A 60 -27.75 -40.87 -0.19
CA ARG A 60 -27.21 -39.78 0.64
C ARG A 60 -25.82 -39.47 0.12
N THR A 61 -25.73 -38.50 -0.80
CA THR A 61 -24.47 -37.84 -1.12
C THR A 61 -23.99 -37.10 0.13
N LEU A 62 -23.08 -37.73 0.87
CA LEU A 62 -22.31 -37.08 1.91
C LEU A 62 -21.37 -36.09 1.23
N ILE A 63 -21.66 -34.80 1.35
CA ILE A 63 -20.71 -33.73 1.02
C ILE A 63 -19.52 -33.92 1.98
N PRO A 64 -18.29 -34.16 1.50
CA PRO A 64 -17.15 -34.29 2.38
C PRO A 64 -16.92 -32.94 3.07
N LEU A 65 -17.08 -32.90 4.38
CA LEU A 65 -16.75 -31.73 5.18
C LEU A 65 -15.23 -31.47 5.07
N PRO A 66 -14.81 -30.20 4.90
CA PRO A 66 -13.39 -29.87 4.85
C PRO A 66 -12.69 -30.30 6.15
N PRO A 67 -11.42 -30.73 6.09
CA PRO A 67 -10.68 -31.17 7.27
C PRO A 67 -10.65 -30.06 8.33
N ARG A 68 -10.98 -30.42 9.58
CA ARG A 68 -11.14 -29.53 10.75
C ARG A 68 -9.87 -28.78 11.19
N SER A 69 -8.79 -28.80 10.41
CA SER A 69 -7.47 -28.24 10.77
C SER A 69 -6.79 -27.45 9.66
N ALA A 70 -7.51 -27.01 8.63
CA ALA A 70 -7.00 -26.04 7.68
C ALA A 70 -7.49 -24.65 8.07
N MET A 71 -6.60 -23.82 8.65
CA MET A 71 -6.88 -22.40 8.80
C MET A 71 -7.30 -21.84 7.43
N ARG A 72 -8.42 -21.11 7.38
CA ARG A 72 -8.88 -20.47 6.14
C ARG A 72 -7.73 -19.69 5.53
N LEU A 73 -7.52 -19.80 4.22
CA LEU A 73 -6.45 -19.10 3.49
C LEU A 73 -6.40 -17.61 3.83
N THR A 74 -7.57 -16.99 4.06
CA THR A 74 -7.73 -15.61 4.49
C THR A 74 -7.14 -15.32 5.87
N ALA A 75 -7.25 -16.26 6.83
CA ALA A 75 -6.60 -16.17 8.13
C ALA A 75 -5.09 -16.39 8.04
N LEU A 76 -4.62 -17.31 7.18
CA LEU A 76 -3.19 -17.48 6.90
C LEU A 76 -2.59 -16.23 6.22
N LEU A 77 -3.31 -15.62 5.27
CA LEU A 77 -2.93 -14.36 4.62
C LEU A 77 -2.95 -13.17 5.60
N SER A 78 -3.93 -13.10 6.50
CA SER A 78 -4.00 -12.02 7.49
C SER A 78 -2.93 -12.15 8.58
N MET A 79 -2.57 -13.38 8.97
CA MET A 79 -1.42 -13.64 9.84
C MET A 79 -0.09 -13.38 9.12
N ALA A 80 0.03 -13.73 7.84
CA ALA A 80 1.20 -13.40 7.02
C ALA A 80 1.38 -11.88 6.81
N ALA A 81 0.29 -11.10 6.86
CA ALA A 81 0.33 -9.65 6.74
C ALA A 81 0.95 -8.97 7.98
N ARG A 82 0.89 -9.60 9.16
CA ARG A 82 1.51 -9.06 10.39
C ARG A 82 2.98 -9.44 10.45
N VAL A 83 3.83 -8.44 10.23
CA VAL A 83 5.29 -8.60 10.28
C VAL A 83 5.74 -8.80 11.73
N VAL A 84 6.24 -9.98 12.06
CA VAL A 84 6.89 -10.24 13.35
C VAL A 84 8.32 -9.72 13.30
N ILE A 85 8.63 -8.73 14.14
CA ILE A 85 9.95 -8.11 14.22
C ILE A 85 10.64 -8.57 15.51
N PRO A 86 11.85 -9.14 15.45
CA PRO A 86 12.57 -9.54 16.66
C PRO A 86 12.97 -8.32 17.51
N LYS A 87 13.07 -8.51 18.83
CA LYS A 87 13.38 -7.41 19.79
C LYS A 87 14.68 -6.68 19.46
N ASP A 88 15.69 -7.41 18.98
CA ASP A 88 17.01 -6.87 18.64
C ASP A 88 17.13 -6.45 17.16
N TYR A 89 16.01 -6.19 16.48
CA TYR A 89 16.00 -5.78 15.09
C TYR A 89 16.70 -4.42 14.89
N ARG A 90 17.69 -4.39 14.00
CA ARG A 90 18.38 -3.14 13.62
C ARG A 90 17.62 -2.42 12.52
N PHE A 91 16.86 -1.40 12.89
CA PHE A 91 16.19 -0.53 11.92
C PHE A 91 17.19 0.21 11.02
N GLY A 92 16.88 0.23 9.73
CA GLY A 92 17.58 0.99 8.70
C GLY A 92 16.60 1.90 7.96
N THR A 93 16.98 2.34 6.76
CA THR A 93 16.10 3.13 5.88
C THR A 93 15.00 2.30 5.23
N ASN A 94 15.24 1.02 5.01
CA ASN A 94 14.28 0.10 4.40
C ASN A 94 13.19 -0.34 5.40
N ARG A 95 11.95 -0.43 4.92
CA ARG A 95 10.82 -0.98 5.70
C ARG A 95 11.07 -2.46 6.05
N PRO A 96 10.77 -2.95 7.27
CA PRO A 96 11.18 -4.29 7.72
C PRO A 96 10.73 -5.47 6.85
N TRP A 97 9.58 -5.37 6.18
CA TRP A 97 9.05 -6.44 5.33
C TRP A 97 9.65 -6.51 3.92
N THR A 98 10.46 -5.53 3.54
CA THR A 98 11.06 -5.50 2.19
C THR A 98 12.14 -6.56 2.02
N ALA A 99 12.29 -7.08 0.80
CA ALA A 99 13.35 -8.04 0.47
C ALA A 99 14.76 -7.48 0.81
N ALA A 100 14.97 -6.18 0.58
CA ALA A 100 16.22 -5.51 0.94
C ALA A 100 16.48 -5.51 2.46
N ALA A 101 15.45 -5.26 3.28
CA ALA A 101 15.56 -5.33 4.73
C ALA A 101 15.82 -6.76 5.22
N LYS A 102 15.11 -7.76 4.67
CA LYS A 102 15.33 -9.18 4.99
C LYS A 102 16.74 -9.65 4.63
N ARG A 103 17.29 -9.21 3.49
CA ARG A 103 18.67 -9.49 3.09
C ARG A 103 19.70 -8.85 4.02
N LEU A 104 19.45 -7.63 4.49
CA LEU A 104 20.33 -6.95 5.42
C LEU A 104 20.28 -7.55 6.84
N ASN A 105 19.07 -7.93 7.26
CA ASN A 105 18.75 -8.47 8.58
C ASN A 105 18.16 -9.88 8.46
N PRO A 106 18.96 -10.89 8.07
CA PRO A 106 18.48 -12.26 8.04
C PRO A 106 18.21 -12.77 9.46
N PRO A 107 17.27 -13.72 9.63
CA PRO A 107 16.98 -14.32 10.93
C PRO A 107 18.25 -14.95 11.53
N GLY A 108 18.42 -14.84 12.84
CA GLY A 108 19.59 -15.37 13.56
C GLY A 108 20.82 -14.45 13.59
N LYS A 109 20.88 -13.39 12.77
CA LYS A 109 22.01 -12.45 12.78
C LYS A 109 21.98 -11.55 14.03
N LYS A 110 22.81 -11.87 15.02
CA LYS A 110 23.00 -11.03 16.21
C LYS A 110 23.95 -9.87 15.91
N ARG A 111 23.61 -8.68 16.38
CA ARG A 111 24.44 -7.47 16.28
C ARG A 111 24.42 -6.74 17.62
N ARG A 112 25.44 -5.93 17.89
CA ARG A 112 25.40 -4.99 19.02
C ARG A 112 24.22 -4.04 18.85
N LYS A 113 23.46 -3.84 19.93
CA LYS A 113 22.34 -2.91 19.97
C LYS A 113 22.85 -1.48 19.76
N VAL A 114 22.16 -0.73 18.92
CA VAL A 114 22.41 0.71 18.77
C VAL A 114 21.61 1.40 19.87
N PHE A 115 22.31 2.10 20.77
CA PHE A 115 21.65 2.92 21.77
C PHE A 115 21.14 4.19 21.09
N VAL A 116 19.88 4.50 21.36
CA VAL A 116 19.16 5.66 20.83
C VAL A 116 18.53 6.32 22.04
N GLU A 117 18.56 7.64 22.07
CA GLU A 117 17.94 8.38 23.16
C GLU A 117 16.44 8.15 23.18
N PRO A 118 15.87 7.84 24.36
CA PRO A 118 14.44 7.71 24.50
C PRO A 118 13.81 9.09 24.29
N MET A 119 12.95 9.19 23.28
CA MET A 119 12.12 10.36 23.05
C MET A 119 10.67 9.93 23.09
N ALA A 120 9.86 10.67 23.87
CA ALA A 120 8.42 10.47 23.90
C ALA A 120 7.81 10.79 22.53
N ALA A 121 6.65 10.21 22.24
CA ALA A 121 6.03 10.42 20.95
C ALA A 121 5.53 11.87 20.79
N GLU A 122 5.18 12.47 21.92
CA GLU A 122 4.64 13.80 22.14
C GLU A 122 5.69 14.89 21.90
N ASP A 123 6.93 14.66 22.30
CA ASP A 123 7.99 15.67 22.29
C ASP A 123 8.67 15.81 20.92
N TRP A 124 8.37 14.89 20.01
CA TRP A 124 8.96 14.86 18.68
C TRP A 124 8.52 16.08 17.84
N SER A 125 9.46 16.99 17.55
CA SER A 125 9.16 18.29 16.94
C SER A 125 9.07 18.27 15.41
N VAL A 126 9.83 17.43 14.70
CA VAL A 126 9.98 17.46 13.23
C VAL A 126 9.06 16.47 12.52
N LEU A 127 8.18 16.93 11.64
CA LEU A 127 7.24 16.10 10.89
C LEU A 127 7.67 15.95 9.43
N ARG A 128 7.09 14.95 8.74
CA ARG A 128 7.26 14.83 7.29
C ARG A 128 6.70 16.08 6.63
N GLY A 129 7.44 16.65 5.69
CA GLY A 129 7.03 17.82 4.93
C GLY A 129 7.43 19.15 5.54
N ASP A 130 7.99 19.18 6.76
CA ASP A 130 8.58 20.39 7.32
C ASP A 130 9.84 20.80 6.55
N THR A 131 10.12 22.11 6.54
CA THR A 131 11.40 22.66 6.07
C THR A 131 12.33 22.82 7.26
N VAL A 132 13.54 22.31 7.12
CA VAL A 132 14.55 22.28 8.18
C VAL A 132 15.91 22.69 7.65
N GLU A 133 16.77 23.14 8.55
CA GLU A 133 18.16 23.49 8.26
C GLU A 133 19.12 22.51 8.95
N ILE A 134 20.20 22.16 8.26
CA ILE A 134 21.24 21.28 8.79
C ILE A 134 22.23 22.09 9.64
N LEU A 135 22.37 21.72 10.91
CA LEU A 135 23.30 22.37 11.86
C LEU A 135 24.72 21.82 11.77
N ALA A 136 24.88 20.54 11.43
CA ALA A 136 26.16 19.85 11.38
C ALA A 136 26.28 18.87 10.20
N GLY A 137 27.49 18.67 9.70
CA GLY A 137 27.80 17.75 8.61
C GLY A 137 28.19 18.45 7.31
N LYS A 138 28.23 17.67 6.21
CA LYS A 138 28.71 18.12 4.89
C LYS A 138 27.91 19.30 4.31
N ASP A 139 26.61 19.31 4.55
CA ASP A 139 25.66 20.28 3.99
C ASP A 139 25.17 21.29 5.04
N LYS A 140 26.03 21.65 6.01
CA LYS A 140 25.71 22.63 7.07
C LYS A 140 25.21 23.96 6.49
N GLY A 141 24.16 24.51 7.08
CA GLY A 141 23.52 25.77 6.69
C GLY A 141 22.59 25.68 5.49
N LYS A 142 22.48 24.51 4.84
CA LYS A 142 21.51 24.31 3.77
C LYS A 142 20.14 23.94 4.35
N GLN A 143 19.11 24.46 3.68
CA GLN A 143 17.71 24.22 4.02
C GLN A 143 17.12 23.18 3.08
N GLY A 144 16.30 22.28 3.61
CA GLY A 144 15.68 21.21 2.84
C GLY A 144 14.39 20.71 3.46
N LYS A 145 13.58 20.03 2.65
CA LYS A 145 12.29 19.47 3.08
C LYS A 145 12.47 18.06 3.62
N VAL A 146 11.73 17.72 4.67
CA VAL A 146 11.74 16.38 5.27
C VAL A 146 10.90 15.40 4.43
N ILE A 147 11.54 14.39 3.84
CA ILE A 147 10.86 13.33 3.08
C ILE A 147 10.34 12.24 4.02
N GLN A 148 11.21 11.78 4.93
CA GLN A 148 10.91 10.64 5.77
C GLN A 148 11.51 10.80 7.17
N VAL A 149 10.74 10.32 8.15
CA VAL A 149 11.12 10.32 9.56
C VAL A 149 11.19 8.88 10.06
N PHE A 150 12.22 8.57 10.83
CA PHE A 150 12.50 7.26 11.41
C PHE A 150 12.61 7.36 12.93
N ARG A 151 11.47 7.19 13.62
CA ARG A 151 11.37 7.34 15.08
C ARG A 151 12.22 6.35 15.86
N HIS A 152 12.41 5.13 15.36
CA HIS A 152 13.19 4.10 16.07
C HIS A 152 14.68 4.43 16.24
N ARG A 153 15.22 5.35 15.44
CA ARG A 153 16.64 5.74 15.45
C ARG A 153 16.86 7.24 15.56
N ASN A 154 15.80 7.99 15.82
CA ASN A 154 15.78 9.46 15.82
C ASN A 154 16.40 10.05 14.54
N TRP A 155 16.06 9.45 13.39
CA TRP A 155 16.60 9.85 12.10
C TRP A 155 15.58 10.59 11.24
N VAL A 156 16.08 11.51 10.45
CA VAL A 156 15.33 12.30 9.47
C VAL A 156 16.06 12.25 8.14
N MET A 157 15.31 12.15 7.04
CA MET A 157 15.84 12.13 5.67
C MET A 157 15.32 13.36 4.94
N LEU A 158 16.25 14.13 4.38
CA LEU A 158 15.99 15.41 3.73
C LEU A 158 16.10 15.26 2.21
N GLU A 159 15.35 16.08 1.48
CA GLU A 159 15.36 16.10 0.02
C GLU A 159 16.64 16.69 -0.53
N GLY A 160 17.38 15.92 -1.34
CA GLY A 160 18.59 16.37 -2.05
C GLY A 160 19.80 16.71 -1.18
N LEU A 161 19.69 16.62 0.15
CA LEU A 161 20.75 16.96 1.10
C LEU A 161 21.35 15.72 1.76
N ASN A 162 22.59 15.85 2.24
CA ASN A 162 23.38 14.77 2.82
C ASN A 162 23.40 13.53 1.90
N THR A 163 23.71 13.77 0.63
CA THR A 163 23.69 12.74 -0.41
C THR A 163 25.04 12.06 -0.55
N HIS A 164 24.98 10.77 -0.86
CA HIS A 164 26.11 9.98 -1.34
C HIS A 164 25.74 9.38 -2.69
N HIS A 165 26.72 9.19 -3.55
CA HIS A 165 26.46 8.62 -4.86
C HIS A 165 26.54 7.10 -4.83
N ARG A 166 25.66 6.45 -5.59
CA ARG A 166 25.66 4.99 -5.78
C ARG A 166 25.18 4.63 -7.18
N TYR A 167 25.58 3.46 -7.65
CA TYR A 167 25.07 2.90 -8.91
C TYR A 167 23.80 2.10 -8.65
N ILE A 168 22.77 2.31 -9.47
CA ILE A 168 21.50 1.58 -9.44
C ILE A 168 21.36 0.78 -10.75
N GLY A 169 20.79 -0.43 -10.67
CA GLY A 169 20.55 -1.27 -11.85
C GLY A 169 21.81 -1.89 -12.46
N LYS A 170 22.84 -2.14 -11.63
CA LYS A 170 24.07 -2.81 -12.08
C LYS A 170 23.77 -4.25 -12.51
N GLY A 171 24.07 -4.57 -13.77
CA GLY A 171 24.01 -5.92 -14.34
C GLY A 171 25.40 -6.54 -14.49
N VAL A 172 25.45 -7.70 -15.16
CA VAL A 172 26.73 -8.33 -15.53
C VAL A 172 27.45 -7.50 -16.60
N ASP A 173 26.71 -7.07 -17.63
CA ASP A 173 27.27 -6.31 -18.77
C ASP A 173 27.11 -4.79 -18.65
N SER A 174 26.33 -4.30 -17.67
CA SER A 174 26.06 -2.87 -17.49
C SER A 174 26.52 -2.35 -16.13
N ARG A 175 27.25 -1.22 -16.13
CA ARG A 175 27.75 -0.59 -14.90
C ARG A 175 26.63 0.02 -14.03
N GLY A 176 25.43 0.23 -14.61
CA GLY A 176 24.28 0.86 -13.96
C GLY A 176 24.34 2.39 -14.00
N THR A 177 23.27 3.04 -13.51
CA THR A 177 23.14 4.51 -13.52
C THR A 177 23.68 5.10 -12.22
N TYR A 178 24.51 6.14 -12.33
CA TYR A 178 25.07 6.87 -11.19
C TYR A 178 24.05 7.87 -10.64
N ILE A 179 23.59 7.66 -9.41
CA ILE A 179 22.50 8.44 -8.81
C ILE A 179 22.92 8.89 -7.40
N ALA A 180 22.58 10.13 -7.06
CA ALA A 180 22.69 10.64 -5.69
C ALA A 180 21.56 10.07 -4.83
N SER A 181 21.92 9.38 -3.74
CA SER A 181 20.99 8.84 -2.76
C SER A 181 21.14 9.61 -1.46
N GLU A 182 20.03 10.05 -0.88
CA GLU A 182 20.04 10.76 0.39
C GLU A 182 20.37 9.80 1.55
N ALA A 183 21.02 10.32 2.58
CA ALA A 183 21.35 9.58 3.79
C ALA A 183 20.65 10.19 5.01
N PRO A 184 20.22 9.38 5.98
CA PRO A 184 19.56 9.87 7.18
C PRO A 184 20.52 10.70 8.05
N ILE A 185 19.98 11.73 8.67
CA ILE A 185 20.65 12.61 9.65
C ILE A 185 19.96 12.41 11.01
N LEU A 186 20.68 12.61 12.12
CA LEU A 186 20.09 12.61 13.45
C LEU A 186 19.22 13.85 13.68
N LEU A 187 18.16 13.71 14.47
CA LEU A 187 17.25 14.82 14.78
C LEU A 187 17.99 16.01 15.43
N ARG A 188 19.03 15.74 16.24
CA ARG A 188 19.82 16.77 16.93
C ARG A 188 20.60 17.70 15.99
N ASP A 189 20.94 17.20 14.80
CA ASP A 189 21.76 17.96 13.83
C ASP A 189 20.88 18.78 12.86
N VAL A 190 19.59 18.92 13.17
CA VAL A 190 18.58 19.52 12.31
C VAL A 190 17.71 20.47 13.13
N ALA A 191 17.52 21.69 12.65
CA ALA A 191 16.63 22.69 13.26
C ALA A 191 15.43 23.00 12.35
N LEU A 192 14.27 23.24 12.95
CA LEU A 192 13.11 23.75 12.21
C LEU A 192 13.36 25.20 11.78
N ILE A 193 12.85 25.55 10.61
CA ILE A 193 12.91 26.91 10.12
C ILE A 193 11.64 27.65 10.53
N ASP A 194 11.81 28.84 11.10
CA ASP A 194 10.70 29.73 11.39
C ASP A 194 10.13 30.28 10.06
N PRO A 195 8.83 30.12 9.76
CA PRO A 195 8.22 30.63 8.53
C PRO A 195 8.35 32.16 8.37
N SER A 196 8.61 32.86 9.46
CA SER A 196 8.64 34.32 9.55
C SER A 196 9.95 34.92 9.06
N ASP A 197 11.05 34.39 9.61
CA ASP A 197 12.38 34.96 9.42
C ASP A 197 13.27 34.06 8.57
N ARG A 198 12.79 32.84 8.24
CA ARG A 198 13.53 31.80 7.51
C ARG A 198 14.86 31.39 8.12
N LYS A 199 15.02 31.63 9.43
CA LYS A 199 16.18 31.27 10.23
C LYS A 199 15.89 30.01 11.04
N PRO A 200 16.92 29.23 11.41
CA PRO A 200 16.76 28.08 12.29
C PRO A 200 16.25 28.56 13.66
N ALA A 201 15.30 27.84 14.23
CA ALA A 201 14.68 28.18 15.49
C ALA A 201 14.46 26.94 16.36
N ASP A 202 14.66 27.11 17.66
CA ASP A 202 14.28 26.13 18.66
C ASP A 202 12.77 26.17 18.89
N VAL A 203 12.17 25.00 19.07
CA VAL A 203 10.72 24.83 19.10
C VAL A 203 10.29 24.17 20.40
N GLN A 204 9.23 24.73 20.99
CA GLN A 204 8.55 24.17 22.15
C GLN A 204 7.10 23.84 21.80
N TRP A 205 6.54 22.84 22.50
CA TRP A 205 5.12 22.53 22.40
C TRP A 205 4.34 23.38 23.39
N LYS A 206 3.26 24.01 22.92
CA LYS A 206 2.30 24.78 23.74
C LYS A 206 0.88 24.42 23.35
N PHE A 207 -0.06 24.69 24.24
CA PHE A 207 -1.49 24.59 23.97
C PHE A 207 -2.05 25.97 23.62
N THR A 208 -2.91 26.04 22.60
CA THR A 208 -3.70 27.25 22.31
C THR A 208 -4.88 27.36 23.28
N GLU A 209 -5.55 28.51 23.26
CA GLU A 209 -6.77 28.76 24.05
C GLU A 209 -7.91 27.79 23.67
N GLU A 210 -7.92 27.32 22.42
CA GLU A 210 -8.85 26.30 21.90
C GLU A 210 -8.51 24.87 22.37
N GLY A 211 -7.39 24.68 23.07
CA GLY A 211 -6.91 23.39 23.53
C GLY A 211 -6.09 22.61 22.50
N GLU A 212 -5.79 23.19 21.34
CA GLU A 212 -4.96 22.53 20.32
C GLU A 212 -3.48 22.57 20.68
N ARG A 213 -2.79 21.43 20.57
CA ARG A 213 -1.35 21.35 20.79
C ARG A 213 -0.58 21.77 19.54
N VAL A 214 0.11 22.91 19.64
CA VAL A 214 0.86 23.55 18.56
C VAL A 214 2.34 23.71 18.88
N ARG A 215 3.14 23.82 17.82
CA ARG A 215 4.58 24.08 17.90
C ARG A 215 4.81 25.57 17.88
N VAL A 216 5.61 26.11 18.80
CA VAL A 216 5.91 27.54 18.90
C VAL A 216 7.41 27.77 18.86
N SER A 217 7.84 28.68 17.99
CA SER A 217 9.23 29.16 17.92
C SER A 217 9.59 29.90 19.19
N LEU A 218 10.68 29.53 19.86
CA LEU A 218 11.14 30.21 21.07
C LEU A 218 11.62 31.64 20.80
N ARG A 219 12.17 31.88 19.61
CA ARG A 219 12.78 33.15 19.23
C ARG A 219 11.76 34.22 18.86
N THR A 220 10.75 33.86 18.07
CA THR A 220 9.73 34.81 17.57
C THR A 220 8.38 34.69 18.27
N GLY A 221 8.17 33.61 19.04
CA GLY A 221 6.88 33.29 19.65
C GLY A 221 5.82 32.85 18.64
N ARG A 222 6.14 32.70 17.34
CA ARG A 222 5.17 32.37 16.31
C ARG A 222 4.90 30.86 16.23
N ILE A 223 3.68 30.54 15.82
CA ILE A 223 3.21 29.16 15.68
C ILE A 223 3.75 28.58 14.36
N ILE A 224 4.35 27.40 14.43
CA ILE A 224 4.78 26.61 13.27
C ILE A 224 3.69 25.56 12.98
N PRO A 225 2.86 25.75 11.94
CA PRO A 225 1.76 24.85 11.65
C PRO A 225 2.26 23.45 11.27
N LYS A 226 1.41 22.44 11.43
CA LYS A 226 1.72 21.08 10.94
C LYS A 226 1.65 21.08 9.39
N PRO A 227 2.64 20.52 8.70
CA PRO A 227 2.64 20.48 7.25
C PRO A 227 1.53 19.56 6.75
N VAL A 228 0.91 19.90 5.62
CA VAL A 228 -0.05 19.02 4.95
C VAL A 228 0.71 17.86 4.33
N VAL A 229 0.46 16.65 4.81
CA VAL A 229 1.12 15.44 4.34
C VAL A 229 0.14 14.59 3.55
N GLN A 230 0.57 14.13 2.39
CA GLN A 230 -0.19 13.15 1.61
C GLN A 230 -0.37 11.86 2.42
N ARG A 231 -1.59 11.31 2.39
CA ARG A 231 -1.92 10.06 3.07
C ARG A 231 -1.02 8.93 2.57
N ARG A 232 -0.73 7.97 3.44
CA ARG A 232 0.11 6.81 3.08
C ARG A 232 -0.52 5.95 1.99
N ASP A 233 -1.84 5.96 1.90
CA ASP A 233 -2.61 5.18 0.94
C ASP A 233 -2.59 5.79 -0.47
N GLY A 234 -2.09 7.03 -0.62
CA GLY A 234 -2.00 7.74 -1.89
C GLY A 234 -3.34 8.30 -2.40
N ILE A 235 -4.44 8.07 -1.68
CA ILE A 235 -5.76 8.54 -2.06
C ILE A 235 -5.90 10.02 -1.71
N VAL A 236 -6.27 10.82 -2.72
CA VAL A 236 -6.66 12.23 -2.56
C VAL A 236 -8.18 12.26 -2.49
N GLN A 237 -8.72 12.62 -1.32
CA GLN A 237 -10.17 12.56 -1.07
C GLN A 237 -10.98 13.43 -2.03
N GLU A 238 -10.48 14.63 -2.36
CA GLU A 238 -11.13 15.57 -3.27
C GLU A 238 -11.29 15.03 -4.69
N GLN A 239 -10.45 14.06 -5.08
CA GLN A 239 -10.47 13.44 -6.41
C GLN A 239 -11.16 12.07 -6.40
N TRP A 240 -11.68 11.64 -5.25
CA TRP A 240 -12.32 10.34 -5.10
C TRP A 240 -13.62 10.28 -5.90
N LYS A 241 -13.82 9.17 -6.59
CA LYS A 241 -15.06 8.86 -7.31
C LYS A 241 -15.49 7.48 -6.88
N ASP A 242 -16.76 7.35 -6.49
CA ASP A 242 -17.29 6.09 -5.98
C ASP A 242 -17.33 5.04 -7.09
N GLY A 243 -16.77 3.87 -6.78
CA GLY A 243 -16.81 2.71 -7.63
C GLY A 243 -18.11 1.91 -7.49
N PRO A 244 -18.31 0.85 -8.31
CA PRO A 244 -19.53 0.06 -8.31
C PRO A 244 -19.75 -0.76 -7.02
N LYS A 245 -18.75 -0.86 -6.15
CA LYS A 245 -18.81 -1.59 -4.87
C LYS A 245 -18.63 -0.67 -3.66
N ASP A 246 -18.54 0.63 -3.89
CA ASP A 246 -18.38 1.60 -2.82
C ASP A 246 -19.77 2.09 -2.40
N THR A 247 -20.00 2.14 -1.09
CA THR A 247 -21.28 2.58 -0.52
C THR A 247 -21.33 4.10 -0.46
N SER A 248 -22.49 4.68 -0.76
CA SER A 248 -22.66 6.14 -0.73
C SER A 248 -22.54 6.70 0.70
N PRO A 249 -22.11 7.95 0.87
CA PRO A 249 -22.06 8.58 2.20
C PRO A 249 -23.43 8.65 2.88
N GLU A 250 -24.50 8.85 2.11
CA GLU A 250 -25.87 8.95 2.61
C GLU A 250 -26.32 7.63 3.25
N ASP A 251 -26.07 6.50 2.58
CA ASP A 251 -26.40 5.17 3.09
C ASP A 251 -25.59 4.82 4.35
N THR A 252 -24.32 5.24 4.42
CA THR A 252 -23.44 4.94 5.56
C THR A 252 -23.76 5.76 6.81
N LEU A 253 -24.27 6.99 6.64
CA LEU A 253 -24.61 7.89 7.75
C LEU A 253 -26.07 7.71 8.22
N ALA A 254 -26.88 6.96 7.47
CA ALA A 254 -28.25 6.64 7.86
C ALA A 254 -28.29 5.91 9.21
N LYS A 255 -28.96 6.53 10.19
CA LYS A 255 -29.16 5.95 11.53
C LYS A 255 -30.26 4.87 11.47
N THR A 256 -29.87 3.64 11.19
CA THR A 256 -30.78 2.49 11.11
C THR A 256 -30.92 1.72 12.42
N TYR A 257 -29.94 1.84 13.32
CA TYR A 257 -29.94 1.12 14.59
C TYR A 257 -30.96 1.71 15.57
N VAL A 258 -31.87 0.85 16.06
CA VAL A 258 -32.81 1.16 17.13
C VAL A 258 -32.40 0.31 18.34
N PRO A 259 -32.10 0.92 19.50
CA PRO A 259 -31.72 0.17 20.69
C PRO A 259 -32.89 -0.67 21.19
N SER A 260 -32.69 -1.99 21.31
CA SER A 260 -33.68 -2.93 21.81
C SER A 260 -33.08 -3.83 22.90
N LEU A 261 -33.94 -4.55 23.63
CA LEU A 261 -33.52 -5.57 24.60
C LEU A 261 -33.38 -6.97 24.00
N LYS A 262 -33.54 -7.10 22.67
CA LYS A 262 -33.41 -8.36 21.95
C LYS A 262 -31.98 -8.53 21.45
N THR A 263 -31.59 -9.78 21.27
CA THR A 263 -30.32 -10.10 20.58
C THR A 263 -30.48 -9.97 19.07
N LEU A 264 -29.38 -9.78 18.34
CA LEU A 264 -29.40 -9.68 16.88
C LEU A 264 -29.99 -10.96 16.26
N GLU A 265 -29.66 -12.12 16.83
CA GLU A 265 -30.17 -13.41 16.37
C GLU A 265 -31.68 -13.51 16.50
N GLU A 266 -32.24 -13.06 17.63
CA GLU A 266 -33.69 -13.04 17.87
C GLU A 266 -34.40 -12.08 16.90
N GLU A 267 -33.89 -10.87 16.72
CA GLU A 267 -34.47 -9.89 15.79
C GLU A 267 -34.44 -10.37 14.34
N VAL A 268 -33.34 -10.98 13.92
CA VAL A 268 -33.21 -11.54 12.57
C VAL A 268 -34.16 -12.72 12.38
N MET A 269 -34.31 -13.60 13.38
CA MET A 269 -35.29 -14.68 13.32
C MET A 269 -36.71 -14.15 13.20
N GLU A 270 -37.08 -13.14 14.00
CA GLU A 270 -38.39 -12.49 13.93
C GLU A 270 -38.62 -11.81 12.57
N THR A 271 -37.63 -11.07 12.06
CA THR A 271 -37.70 -10.35 10.77
C THR A 271 -37.84 -11.30 9.59
N LEU A 272 -37.14 -12.44 9.64
CA LEU A 272 -37.23 -13.49 8.62
C LEU A 272 -38.45 -14.42 8.81
N GLY A 273 -39.22 -14.26 9.90
CA GLY A 273 -40.35 -15.12 10.24
C GLY A 273 -39.97 -16.56 10.60
N ILE A 274 -38.73 -16.78 11.05
CA ILE A 274 -38.22 -18.09 11.45
C ILE A 274 -38.75 -18.42 12.84
N GLN A 275 -39.43 -19.56 12.97
CA GLN A 275 -39.95 -20.07 14.24
C GLN A 275 -39.18 -21.32 14.68
N GLU A 276 -38.51 -21.26 15.82
CA GLU A 276 -37.84 -22.41 16.44
C GLU A 276 -38.66 -22.90 17.65
N ASN A 277 -39.35 -24.03 17.45
CA ASN A 277 -40.22 -24.61 18.48
C ASN A 277 -39.44 -25.49 19.47
N ARG A 278 -38.21 -25.88 19.15
CA ARG A 278 -37.39 -26.72 20.03
C ARG A 278 -36.80 -25.87 21.15
N ARG A 279 -36.76 -26.43 22.36
CA ARG A 279 -36.07 -25.81 23.51
C ARG A 279 -34.67 -26.38 23.67
N HIS A 280 -33.71 -25.51 23.96
CA HIS A 280 -32.34 -25.95 24.27
C HIS A 280 -32.37 -26.89 25.49
N ARG A 281 -31.60 -27.98 25.44
CA ARG A 281 -31.42 -28.87 26.59
C ARG A 281 -30.38 -28.28 27.53
N ARG A 282 -30.55 -28.50 28.84
CA ARG A 282 -29.57 -28.08 29.85
C ARG A 282 -28.23 -28.78 29.59
N SER A 283 -27.14 -28.04 29.60
CA SER A 283 -25.77 -28.54 29.46
C SER A 283 -24.90 -28.06 30.62
N TYR A 284 -23.91 -28.87 31.00
CA TYR A 284 -22.92 -28.49 32.00
C TYR A 284 -21.75 -27.76 31.34
N TRP A 285 -21.27 -26.71 31.98
CA TRP A 285 -20.05 -25.99 31.60
C TRP A 285 -19.08 -26.08 32.78
N TYR A 286 -17.91 -26.69 32.58
CA TYR A 286 -16.86 -26.90 33.58
C TYR A 286 -15.49 -26.57 32.97
#